data_AF-A0A1Z5LHN9-F1
#
_entry.id   AF-A0A1Z5LHN9-F1
#
_cell.length_a   1.000
_cell.length_b   1.000
_cell.length_c   1.000
_cell.angle_alpha   90.00
_cell.angle_beta   90.00
_cell.angle_gamma   90.00
#
_symmetry.space_group_name_H-M   'P 1'
#
loop_
_entity.id
_entity.type
_entity.pdbx_description
1 polymer ?
#
loop_
_entity_poly.entity_id
_entity_poly.type
_entity_poly.pdbx_seq_one_letter_code
_entity_poly.pdbx_strand_id
1 'polypeptide(L)'
;MLQSLKRAFRLQPSCPRLHSHLVMFRKLVAERKDLPGPVLEVLKREFVELYHDCTAQQLNEEFLSQHSHSFPHLLEGCLMMYYLDNSKQKQALQMVTSLNNNLEEVTIQTCMRALECLSRGDLGPCDEEIDQFRAQCHQRFPWATAFRPARPLPNHLPQEPEE
;
A
#
# COMPACT_ATOMS: atom_id res chain seq x y z
N MET A 1 -4.50 -3.50 20.07
CA MET A 1 -3.65 -3.28 18.88
C MET A 1 -2.17 -3.57 19.19
N LEU A 2 -1.53 -2.90 20.16
CA LEU A 2 -0.11 -3.10 20.51
C LEU A 2 0.30 -4.58 20.69
N GLN A 3 -0.44 -5.36 21.48
CA GLN A 3 -0.13 -6.78 21.71
C GLN A 3 -0.12 -7.61 20.41
N SER A 4 -1.01 -7.30 19.47
CA SER A 4 -1.04 -7.97 18.15
C SER A 4 0.18 -7.58 17.33
N LEU A 5 0.57 -6.31 17.33
CA LEU A 5 1.78 -5.82 16.66
C LEU A 5 3.03 -6.49 17.21
N LYS A 6 3.18 -6.57 18.53
CA LYS A 6 4.30 -7.27 19.18
C LYS A 6 4.38 -8.75 18.80
N ARG A 7 3.23 -9.42 18.70
CA ARG A 7 3.18 -10.83 18.30
C ARG A 7 3.58 -11.00 16.84
N ALA A 8 3.03 -10.18 15.94
CA ALA A 8 3.37 -10.20 14.52
C ALA A 8 4.84 -9.86 14.29
N PHE A 9 5.38 -8.85 14.99
CA PHE A 9 6.78 -8.46 14.91
C PHE A 9 7.72 -9.59 15.32
N ARG A 10 7.41 -10.32 16.39
CA ARG A 10 8.20 -11.50 16.79
C ARG A 10 8.16 -12.66 15.80
N LEU A 11 7.11 -12.75 14.98
CA LEU A 11 6.98 -13.82 13.97
C LEU A 11 7.70 -13.45 12.68
N GLN A 12 7.48 -12.24 12.16
CA GLN A 12 8.07 -11.77 10.92
C GLN A 12 8.20 -10.23 10.94
N PRO A 13 9.34 -9.69 11.42
CA PRO A 13 9.57 -8.24 11.50
C PRO A 13 9.49 -7.54 10.14
N SER A 14 9.99 -8.20 9.09
CA SER A 14 10.04 -7.67 7.72
C SER A 14 8.72 -7.85 6.95
N CYS A 15 7.61 -8.22 7.60
CA CYS A 15 6.35 -8.39 6.87
C CYS A 15 5.86 -7.02 6.33
N PRO A 16 5.60 -6.87 5.01
CA PRO A 16 5.19 -5.60 4.42
C PRO A 16 3.93 -4.99 5.05
N ARG A 17 2.93 -5.83 5.28
CA ARG A 17 1.67 -5.36 5.90
C ARG A 17 1.86 -5.00 7.35
N LEU A 18 2.78 -5.66 8.06
CA LEU A 18 3.07 -5.30 9.45
C LEU A 18 3.57 -3.86 9.51
N HIS A 19 4.50 -3.48 8.63
CA HIS A 19 5.02 -2.11 8.53
C HIS A 19 3.91 -1.05 8.49
N SER A 20 2.91 -1.21 7.63
CA SER A 20 1.78 -0.27 7.56
C SER A 20 1.05 -0.12 8.90
N HIS A 21 0.80 -1.22 9.62
CA HIS A 21 0.15 -1.13 10.93
C HIS A 21 1.05 -0.51 12.00
N LEU A 22 2.37 -0.72 11.91
CA LEU A 22 3.34 -0.09 12.80
C LEU A 22 3.35 1.44 12.60
N VAL A 23 3.44 1.91 11.35
CA VAL A 23 3.39 3.34 11.00
C VAL A 23 2.06 3.97 11.42
N MET A 24 0.92 3.33 11.10
CA MET A 24 -0.40 3.81 11.49
C MET A 24 -0.53 3.93 13.01
N PHE A 25 -0.07 2.91 13.75
CA PHE A 25 -0.12 2.93 15.22
C PHE A 25 0.76 4.02 15.80
N ARG A 26 1.97 4.21 15.26
CA ARG A 26 2.91 5.26 15.68
C ARG A 26 2.35 6.66 15.47
N LYS A 27 1.74 6.92 14.30
CA LYS A 27 1.06 8.20 14.00
C LYS A 27 -0.11 8.41 14.96
N LEU A 28 -0.98 7.41 15.11
CA LEU A 28 -2.14 7.48 15.97
C LEU A 28 -1.76 7.84 17.41
N VAL A 29 -0.76 7.17 17.98
CA VAL A 29 -0.31 7.47 19.35
C VAL A 29 0.30 8.86 19.47
N ALA A 30 1.01 9.35 18.45
CA ALA A 30 1.56 10.71 18.45
C ALA A 30 0.49 11.80 18.44
N GLU A 31 -0.65 11.54 17.79
CA GLU A 31 -1.76 12.49 17.67
C GLU A 31 -2.68 12.51 18.90
N ARG A 32 -2.60 11.48 19.76
CA ARG A 32 -3.44 11.36 20.97
C ARG A 32 -2.83 12.16 22.12
N LYS A 33 -3.57 13.18 22.57
CA LYS A 33 -3.18 14.08 23.67
C LYS A 33 -3.74 13.66 25.03
N ASP A 34 -4.68 12.71 25.05
CA ASP A 34 -5.54 12.33 26.16
C ASP A 34 -5.18 10.97 26.80
N LEU A 35 -3.98 10.45 26.52
CA LEU A 35 -3.58 9.14 27.03
C LEU A 35 -3.20 9.20 28.53
N PRO A 36 -3.71 8.27 29.37
CA PRO A 36 -3.31 8.21 30.78
C PRO A 36 -1.79 7.99 30.92
N GLY A 37 -1.19 8.61 31.94
CA GLY A 37 0.25 8.52 32.22
C GLY A 37 0.81 7.09 32.21
N PRO A 38 0.20 6.11 32.91
CA PRO A 38 0.67 4.73 32.88
C PRO A 38 0.65 4.09 31.48
N VAL A 39 -0.31 4.47 30.63
CA VAL A 39 -0.40 3.97 29.25
C VAL A 39 0.71 4.56 28.39
N LEU A 40 1.01 5.85 28.56
CA LEU A 40 2.12 6.51 27.86
C LEU A 40 3.46 5.88 28.22
N GLU A 41 3.70 5.56 29.48
CA GLU A 41 4.95 4.93 29.92
C GLU A 41 5.13 3.53 29.33
N VAL A 42 4.05 2.73 29.28
CA VAL A 42 4.08 1.45 28.56
C VAL A 42 4.36 1.69 27.07
N LEU A 43 3.66 2.61 26.41
CA LEU A 43 3.87 2.85 24.97
C LEU A 43 5.30 3.30 24.65
N LYS A 44 5.89 4.22 25.42
CA LYS A 44 7.27 4.66 25.25
C LYS A 44 8.24 3.48 25.35
N ARG A 45 8.14 2.68 26.41
CA ARG A 45 9.01 1.51 26.62
C ARG A 45 8.94 0.53 25.46
N GLU A 46 7.73 0.28 24.97
CA GLU A 46 7.48 -0.71 23.91
C GLU A 46 7.87 -0.15 22.52
N PHE A 47 7.85 1.17 22.32
CA PHE A 47 8.28 1.81 21.07
C PHE A 47 9.78 1.81 20.85
N VAL A 48 10.57 1.85 21.92
CA VAL A 48 12.02 1.67 21.81
C VAL A 48 12.35 0.30 21.20
N GLU A 49 11.67 -0.75 21.65
CA GLU A 49 11.87 -2.12 21.17
C GLU A 49 11.41 -2.30 19.72
N LEU A 50 10.32 -1.64 19.31
CA LEU A 50 9.73 -1.81 17.98
C LEU A 50 10.30 -0.89 16.90
N TYR A 51 10.69 0.34 17.26
CA TYR A 51 11.00 1.41 16.29
C TYR A 51 12.22 2.27 16.64
N HIS A 52 12.96 1.95 17.71
CA HIS A 52 14.12 2.76 18.15
C HIS A 52 13.81 4.27 18.28
N ASP A 53 12.61 4.60 18.77
CA ASP A 53 12.09 5.97 18.91
C ASP A 53 11.91 6.79 17.62
N CYS A 54 12.02 6.17 16.44
CA CYS A 54 11.74 6.83 15.16
C CYS A 54 10.32 7.45 15.11
N THR A 55 10.20 8.57 14.39
CA THR A 55 8.89 9.10 14.00
C THR A 55 8.23 8.20 12.96
N ALA A 56 6.93 8.36 12.75
CA ALA A 56 6.22 7.61 11.71
C ALA A 56 6.79 7.90 10.31
N GLN A 57 7.24 9.13 10.03
CA GLN A 57 7.92 9.47 8.79
C GLN A 57 9.27 8.77 8.66
N GLN A 58 10.13 8.88 9.67
CA GLN A 58 11.45 8.26 9.66
C GLN A 58 11.37 6.75 9.48
N LEU A 59 10.42 6.11 10.18
CA LEU A 59 10.18 4.68 10.08
C LEU A 59 9.83 4.27 8.63
N ASN A 60 9.01 5.07 7.93
CA ASN A 60 8.64 4.78 6.56
C ASN A 60 9.77 5.03 5.56
N GLU A 61 10.53 6.11 5.76
CA GLU A 61 11.69 6.45 4.92
C GLU A 61 12.78 5.37 5.03
N GLU A 62 13.07 4.92 6.24
CA GLU A 62 14.01 3.83 6.50
C GLU A 62 13.53 2.52 5.84
N PHE A 63 12.27 2.15 6.04
CA PHE A 63 11.68 0.96 5.43
C PHE A 63 11.78 0.96 3.89
N LEU A 64 11.46 2.08 3.24
CA LEU A 64 11.59 2.22 1.79
C LEU A 64 13.05 2.15 1.32
N SER A 65 13.98 2.73 2.08
CA SER A 65 15.40 2.66 1.74
C SER A 65 15.96 1.23 1.79
N GLN A 66 15.46 0.41 2.72
CA GLN A 66 15.92 -0.97 2.90
C GLN A 66 15.23 -1.96 1.96
N HIS A 67 13.95 -1.74 1.63
CA HIS A 67 13.11 -2.77 1.00
C HIS A 67 12.50 -2.38 -0.36
N SER A 68 12.89 -1.24 -0.96
CA SER A 68 12.34 -0.76 -2.23
C SER A 68 12.54 -1.69 -3.44
N HIS A 69 13.41 -2.71 -3.33
CA HIS A 69 13.60 -3.73 -4.36
C HIS A 69 12.46 -4.77 -4.40
N SER A 70 11.75 -5.00 -3.28
CA SER A 70 10.63 -5.94 -3.21
C SER A 70 9.31 -5.18 -3.41
N PHE A 71 8.55 -5.58 -4.43
CA PHE A 71 7.29 -4.93 -4.78
C PHE A 71 6.25 -4.85 -3.64
N PRO A 72 5.97 -5.90 -2.85
CA PRO A 72 5.02 -5.79 -1.74
C PRO A 72 5.50 -4.82 -0.64
N HIS A 73 6.81 -4.71 -0.40
CA HIS A 73 7.36 -3.72 0.54
C HIS A 73 7.23 -2.31 -0.03
N LEU A 74 7.61 -2.12 -1.29
CA LEU A 74 7.45 -0.85 -1.98
C LEU A 74 6.01 -0.35 -1.92
N LEU A 75 5.04 -1.23 -2.20
CA LEU A 75 3.62 -0.92 -2.13
C LEU A 75 3.23 -0.38 -0.75
N GLU A 76 3.45 -1.16 0.31
CA GLU A 76 3.03 -0.77 1.67
C GLU A 76 3.77 0.50 2.16
N GLY A 77 5.05 0.67 1.79
CA GLY A 77 5.80 1.90 2.07
C GLY A 77 5.25 3.13 1.33
N CYS A 78 4.81 2.97 0.08
CA CYS A 78 4.16 4.04 -0.69
C CYS A 78 2.76 4.39 -0.15
N LEU A 79 1.97 3.40 0.28
CA LEU A 79 0.70 3.65 0.97
C LEU A 79 0.92 4.48 2.22
N MET A 80 1.92 4.11 3.03
CA MET A 80 2.27 4.85 4.24
C MET A 80 2.85 6.24 3.93
N MET A 81 3.57 6.39 2.82
CA MET A 81 4.07 7.70 2.38
C MET A 81 2.92 8.68 2.16
N TYR A 82 1.89 8.26 1.43
CA TYR A 82 0.70 9.09 1.19
C TYR A 82 -0.11 9.30 2.48
N TYR A 83 -0.31 8.24 3.27
CA TYR A 83 -1.03 8.33 4.55
C TYR A 83 -0.39 9.32 5.54
N LEU A 84 0.93 9.45 5.54
CA LEU A 84 1.66 10.40 6.37
C LEU A 84 1.69 11.81 5.78
N ASP A 85 1.74 11.91 4.45
CA ASP A 85 1.81 13.17 3.72
C ASP A 85 1.08 13.07 2.38
N ASN A 86 -0.14 13.62 2.34
CA ASN A 86 -0.98 13.60 1.14
C ASN A 86 -0.34 14.33 -0.06
N SER A 87 0.61 15.25 0.18
CA SER A 87 1.28 15.96 -0.92
C SER A 87 2.19 15.05 -1.75
N LYS A 88 2.60 13.89 -1.21
CA LYS A 88 3.46 12.90 -1.88
C LYS A 88 2.69 11.92 -2.77
N GLN A 89 1.40 12.14 -3.02
CA GLN A 89 0.56 11.26 -3.82
C GLN A 89 1.19 10.89 -5.16
N LYS A 90 1.60 11.90 -5.94
CA LYS A 90 2.18 11.70 -7.27
C LYS A 90 3.45 10.85 -7.23
N GLN A 91 4.29 11.06 -6.23
CA GLN A 91 5.50 10.27 -6.02
C GLN A 91 5.16 8.81 -5.68
N ALA A 92 4.23 8.59 -4.75
CA ALA A 92 3.80 7.26 -4.35
C ALA A 92 3.16 6.48 -5.51
N LEU A 93 2.29 7.13 -6.30
CA LEU A 93 1.69 6.54 -7.50
C LEU A 93 2.75 6.14 -8.51
N GLN A 94 3.66 7.04 -8.84
CA GLN A 94 4.74 6.76 -9.80
C GLN A 94 5.59 5.55 -9.36
N MET A 95 5.92 5.44 -8.07
CA MET A 95 6.69 4.33 -7.54
C MET A 95 5.94 3.00 -7.63
N VAL A 96 4.63 2.96 -7.31
CA VAL A 96 3.83 1.73 -7.34
C VAL A 96 3.50 1.30 -8.77
N THR A 97 3.22 2.23 -9.67
CA THR A 97 2.79 1.90 -11.03
C THR A 97 3.93 1.63 -12.00
N SER A 98 5.16 2.02 -11.64
CA SER A 98 6.37 1.70 -12.40
C SER A 98 6.80 0.26 -12.12
N LEU A 99 6.22 -0.71 -12.84
CA LEU A 99 6.60 -2.14 -12.75
C LEU A 99 7.96 -2.41 -13.43
N ASN A 100 9.02 -1.83 -12.91
CA ASN A 100 10.38 -2.04 -13.41
C ASN A 100 10.77 -3.53 -13.34
N ASN A 101 11.56 -3.99 -14.32
CA ASN A 101 12.05 -5.37 -14.42
C ASN A 101 12.96 -5.78 -13.25
N ASN A 102 13.52 -4.80 -12.52
CA ASN A 102 14.38 -5.05 -11.37
C ASN A 102 13.62 -5.28 -10.05
N LEU A 103 12.28 -5.13 -10.05
CA LEU A 103 11.47 -5.37 -8.86
C LEU A 103 11.28 -6.86 -8.63
N GLU A 104 11.59 -7.28 -7.41
CA GLU A 104 11.39 -8.63 -6.91
C GLU A 104 9.93 -8.83 -6.47
N GLU A 105 9.50 -10.10 -6.45
CA GLU A 105 8.18 -10.50 -5.96
C GLU A 105 6.98 -9.82 -6.66
N VAL A 106 7.18 -9.40 -7.91
CA VAL A 106 6.08 -8.99 -8.79
C VAL A 106 5.36 -10.24 -9.30
N THR A 107 4.32 -10.64 -8.57
CA THR A 107 3.48 -11.79 -8.84
C THR A 107 2.05 -11.33 -9.14
N ILE A 108 1.21 -12.24 -9.63
CA ILE A 108 -0.21 -11.95 -9.84
C ILE A 108 -0.86 -11.47 -8.52
N GLN A 109 -0.51 -12.10 -7.39
CA GLN A 109 -1.11 -11.75 -6.09
C GLN A 109 -0.69 -10.35 -5.62
N THR A 110 0.58 -9.98 -5.77
CA THR A 110 1.05 -8.65 -5.34
C THR A 110 0.53 -7.55 -6.28
N CYS A 111 0.44 -7.81 -7.58
CA CYS A 111 -0.21 -6.90 -8.53
C CYS A 111 -1.71 -6.74 -8.28
N MET A 112 -2.44 -7.82 -7.97
CA MET A 112 -3.86 -7.75 -7.60
C MET A 112 -4.05 -6.89 -6.35
N ARG A 113 -3.22 -7.13 -5.33
CA ARG A 113 -3.25 -6.33 -4.10
C ARG A 113 -2.99 -4.85 -4.36
N ALA A 114 -2.01 -4.51 -5.22
CA ALA A 114 -1.74 -3.13 -5.61
C ALA A 114 -2.94 -2.51 -6.34
N LEU A 115 -3.55 -3.23 -7.28
CA LEU A 115 -4.73 -2.77 -8.01
C LEU A 115 -5.93 -2.54 -7.07
N GLU A 116 -6.14 -3.41 -6.08
CA GLU A 116 -7.16 -3.24 -5.03
C GLU A 116 -6.91 -1.98 -4.19
N CYS A 117 -5.66 -1.72 -3.78
CA CYS A 117 -5.31 -0.49 -3.04
C CYS A 117 -5.62 0.76 -3.85
N LEU A 118 -5.19 0.78 -5.11
CA LEU A 118 -5.41 1.91 -6.02
C LEU A 118 -6.91 2.13 -6.22
N SER A 119 -7.66 1.06 -6.52
CA SER A 119 -9.11 1.13 -6.75
C SER A 119 -9.90 1.56 -5.51
N ARG A 120 -9.41 1.25 -4.30
CA ARG A 120 -10.02 1.71 -3.04
C ARG A 120 -9.74 3.18 -2.74
N GLY A 121 -8.78 3.79 -3.45
CA GLY A 121 -8.34 5.17 -3.19
C GLY A 121 -7.33 5.28 -2.05
N ASP A 122 -6.60 4.20 -1.72
CA ASP A 122 -5.58 4.23 -0.65
C ASP A 122 -4.40 5.17 -1.01
N LEU A 123 -4.27 5.55 -2.29
CA LEU A 123 -3.34 6.56 -2.81
C LEU A 123 -4.08 7.75 -3.42
N GLY A 124 -5.31 8.02 -2.98
CA GLY A 124 -6.17 9.06 -3.53
C GLY A 124 -6.77 8.71 -4.90
N PRO A 125 -7.51 9.64 -5.53
CA PRO A 125 -8.08 9.44 -6.86
C PRO A 125 -6.98 9.33 -7.92
N CYS A 126 -7.00 8.24 -8.70
CA CYS A 126 -5.94 7.88 -9.65
C CYS A 126 -6.45 6.95 -10.77
N ASP A 127 -7.59 7.30 -11.38
CA ASP A 127 -8.26 6.45 -12.40
C ASP A 127 -7.36 6.16 -13.61
N GLU A 128 -6.61 7.16 -14.08
CA GLU A 128 -5.67 7.00 -15.19
C GLU A 128 -4.54 6.04 -14.84
N GLU A 129 -3.95 6.18 -13.64
CA GLU A 129 -2.89 5.30 -13.16
C GLU A 129 -3.39 3.87 -12.93
N ILE A 130 -4.64 3.69 -12.49
CA ILE A 130 -5.28 2.37 -12.34
C ILE A 130 -5.35 1.67 -13.70
N ASP A 131 -5.82 2.35 -14.73
CA ASP A 131 -5.95 1.76 -16.07
C ASP A 131 -4.59 1.46 -16.71
N GLN A 132 -3.62 2.37 -16.56
CA GLN A 132 -2.25 2.13 -17.00
C GLN A 132 -1.61 0.95 -16.26
N PHE A 133 -1.76 0.88 -14.95
CA PHE A 133 -1.23 -0.21 -14.14
C PHE A 133 -1.89 -1.55 -14.49
N ARG A 134 -3.21 -1.56 -14.71
CA ARG A 134 -3.95 -2.74 -15.17
C ARG A 134 -3.43 -3.21 -16.54
N ALA A 135 -3.22 -2.29 -17.48
CA ALA A 135 -2.67 -2.63 -18.80
C ALA A 135 -1.26 -3.23 -18.71
N GLN A 136 -0.37 -2.65 -17.89
CA GLN A 136 0.96 -3.22 -17.64
C GLN A 136 0.89 -4.61 -17.00
N CYS A 137 0.01 -4.79 -16.01
CA CYS A 137 -0.21 -6.10 -15.39
C CYS A 137 -0.75 -7.12 -16.40
N HIS A 138 -1.62 -6.72 -17.33
CA HIS A 138 -2.12 -7.60 -18.39
C HIS A 138 -1.03 -8.03 -19.36
N GLN A 139 -0.14 -7.11 -19.76
CA GLN A 139 1.01 -7.44 -20.61
C GLN A 139 1.93 -8.46 -19.92
N ARG A 140 2.18 -8.29 -18.62
CA ARG A 140 3.02 -9.20 -17.83
C ARG A 140 2.35 -10.54 -17.53
N PHE A 141 1.03 -10.54 -17.33
CA PHE A 141 0.24 -11.73 -17.02
C PHE A 141 -0.98 -11.86 -17.95
N PRO A 142 -0.78 -12.24 -19.24
CA PRO A 142 -1.85 -12.23 -20.25
C PRO A 142 -3.05 -13.12 -19.90
N TRP A 143 -2.81 -14.20 -19.15
CA TRP A 143 -3.82 -15.19 -18.78
C TRP A 143 -4.58 -14.83 -17.49
N ALA A 144 -4.09 -13.87 -16.71
CA ALA A 144 -4.75 -13.46 -15.47
C ALA A 144 -6.03 -12.65 -15.79
N THR A 145 -7.19 -13.21 -15.43
CA THR A 145 -8.49 -12.59 -15.67
C THR A 145 -8.67 -11.27 -14.93
N ALA A 146 -8.02 -11.11 -13.77
CA ALA A 146 -8.06 -9.90 -12.94
C ALA A 146 -7.54 -8.64 -13.65
N PHE A 147 -6.68 -8.78 -14.66
CA PHE A 147 -6.09 -7.65 -15.39
C PHE A 147 -6.67 -7.44 -16.78
N ARG A 148 -7.69 -8.22 -17.18
CA ARG A 148 -8.27 -8.05 -18.52
C ARG A 148 -8.85 -6.64 -18.67
N PRO A 149 -8.60 -5.96 -19.80
CA PRO A 149 -9.29 -4.71 -20.09
C PRO A 149 -10.80 -4.96 -20.12
N ALA A 150 -11.59 -3.99 -19.66
CA ALA A 150 -13.03 -4.07 -19.73
C ALA A 150 -13.42 -4.33 -21.20
N ARG A 151 -14.19 -5.39 -21.44
CA ARG A 151 -14.68 -5.68 -22.79
C ARG A 151 -15.58 -4.52 -23.19
N PRO A 152 -15.32 -3.81 -24.29
CA PRO A 152 -16.27 -2.82 -24.78
C PRO A 152 -17.60 -3.54 -25.03
N LEU A 153 -18.68 -3.04 -24.45
CA LEU A 153 -20.03 -3.54 -24.68
C LEU A 153 -20.30 -3.45 -26.20
N PRO A 154 -20.83 -4.51 -26.85
CA PRO A 154 -21.19 -4.43 -28.26
C PRO A 154 -22.29 -3.37 -28.44
N ASN A 155 -22.04 -2.37 -29.28
CA ASN A 155 -23.03 -1.38 -29.74
C ASN A 155 -24.03 -2.02 -30.73
N HIS A 156 -24.78 -3.04 -30.29
CA HIS A 156 -25.89 -3.58 -31.06
C HIS A 156 -27.12 -3.76 -30.16
N LEU A 157 -27.82 -2.65 -29.93
CA LEU A 157 -29.28 -2.74 -29.84
C LEU A 157 -29.78 -2.93 -31.28
N PRO A 158 -30.48 -4.03 -31.61
CA PRO A 158 -31.23 -4.10 -32.85
C PRO A 158 -32.26 -2.96 -32.82
N GLN A 159 -32.22 -2.08 -33.81
CA GLN A 159 -33.36 -1.21 -34.08
C GLN A 159 -34.50 -2.14 -34.53
N GLU A 160 -35.58 -2.19 -33.75
CA GLU A 160 -36.82 -2.80 -34.23
C GLU A 160 -37.28 -2.02 -35.46
N PRO A 161 -37.59 -2.69 -36.59
CA PRO A 161 -38.21 -2.02 -37.71
C PRO A 161 -39.63 -1.62 -37.32
N GLU A 162 -39.90 -0.31 -37.29
CA GLU A 162 -41.25 0.20 -37.41
C GLU A 162 -41.71 -0.05 -38.85
N GLU A 163 -42.57 -1.05 -39.05
CA GLU A 163 -43.57 -1.14 -40.13
C GLU A 163 -44.66 -2.17 -39.79
#